data_AF-A0AAV5KDW4-F1
#
_entry.id   AF-A0AAV5KDW4-F1
#
_cell.length_a   1.000
_cell.length_b   1.000
_cell.length_c   1.000
_cell.angle_alpha   90.00
_cell.angle_beta   90.00
_cell.angle_gamma   90.00
#
_symmetry.space_group_name_H-M   'P 1'
#
loop_
_entity.id
_entity.type
_entity.pdbx_description
1 polymer ?
#
loop_
_entity_poly.entity_id
_entity_poly.type
_entity_poly.pdbx_seq_one_letter_code
_entity_poly.pdbx_strand_id
1 'polypeptide(L)'
;MWDSSPEPVKKFPWNRALENFIQLIVDLTVAVVKYLSIPLLAVTSLGEMSYCAHVKKLAIVPVPLLIGFVVAGVLRNTVLELSFLLKDAEVPWHLILIAIFFTLIKLPGPYYPFWGRIFIPHLANGALWRTVWSMFLWYRRPKMASGSSAHHN
;
A
#
# COMPACT_ATOMS: atom_id res chain seq x y z
N MET A 1 -19.23 31.72 9.81
CA MET A 1 -18.64 31.74 8.45
C MET A 1 -19.47 30.92 7.45
N TRP A 2 -19.89 29.69 7.79
CA TRP A 2 -20.76 28.88 6.92
C TRP A 2 -22.13 29.53 6.67
N ASP A 3 -22.73 30.14 7.69
CA ASP A 3 -24.04 30.82 7.57
C ASP A 3 -24.04 32.07 6.69
N SER A 4 -22.88 32.70 6.48
CA SER A 4 -22.72 33.88 5.64
C SER A 4 -22.51 33.55 4.16
N SER A 5 -22.42 32.25 3.81
CA SER A 5 -22.12 31.80 2.45
C SER A 5 -23.35 31.88 1.53
N PRO A 6 -23.18 32.18 0.24
CA PRO A 6 -24.27 32.27 -0.73
C PRO A 6 -25.00 30.92 -0.91
N GLU A 7 -26.32 30.96 -1.13
CA GLU A 7 -27.18 29.77 -1.30
C GLU A 7 -26.61 28.63 -2.17
N PRO A 8 -26.01 28.89 -3.35
CA PRO A 8 -25.45 27.82 -4.19
C PRO A 8 -24.34 27.01 -3.50
N VAL A 9 -23.55 27.63 -2.61
CA VAL A 9 -22.49 26.96 -1.83
C VAL A 9 -23.11 26.04 -0.77
N LYS A 10 -24.24 26.45 -0.17
CA LYS A 10 -24.94 25.65 0.84
C LYS A 10 -25.72 24.47 0.25
N LYS A 11 -26.26 24.64 -0.96
CA LYS A 11 -27.02 23.60 -1.69
C LYS A 11 -26.13 22.59 -2.42
N PHE A 12 -24.83 22.84 -2.51
CA PHE A 12 -23.89 21.95 -3.18
C PHE A 12 -23.75 20.62 -2.43
N PRO A 13 -23.73 19.45 -3.13
CA PRO A 13 -23.64 18.14 -2.50
C PRO A 13 -22.21 17.82 -2.05
N TRP A 14 -21.75 18.50 -0.99
CA TRP A 14 -20.39 18.41 -0.46
C TRP A 14 -19.94 16.99 -0.13
N ASN A 15 -20.78 16.17 0.50
CA ASN A 15 -20.43 14.79 0.82
C ASN A 15 -20.11 13.98 -0.45
N ARG A 16 -20.96 14.08 -1.47
CA ARG A 16 -20.75 13.35 -2.73
C ARG A 16 -19.53 13.84 -3.51
N ALA A 17 -19.27 15.14 -3.47
CA ALA A 17 -18.06 15.70 -4.06
C ALA A 17 -16.80 15.23 -3.34
N LEU A 18 -16.83 15.16 -2.00
CA LEU A 18 -15.73 14.64 -1.20
C LEU A 18 -15.49 13.14 -1.45
N GLU A 19 -16.54 12.32 -1.50
CA GLU A 19 -16.44 10.89 -1.83
C GLU A 19 -15.78 10.68 -3.21
N ASN A 20 -16.26 11.39 -4.24
CA ASN A 20 -15.68 11.34 -5.58
C ASN A 20 -14.22 11.81 -5.61
N PHE A 21 -13.90 12.86 -4.86
CA PHE A 21 -12.53 13.39 -4.76
C PHE A 21 -11.59 12.39 -4.09
N ILE A 22 -12.03 11.75 -3.00
CA ILE A 22 -11.29 10.68 -2.33
C ILE A 22 -11.06 9.52 -3.29
N GLN A 23 -12.09 9.07 -4.02
CA GLN A 23 -11.95 8.00 -5.01
C GLN A 23 -10.93 8.37 -6.11
N LEU A 24 -10.97 9.60 -6.61
CA LEU A 24 -10.02 10.09 -7.60
C LEU A 24 -8.58 10.07 -7.06
N ILE A 25 -8.36 10.54 -5.84
CA ILE A 25 -7.03 10.50 -5.19
C ILE A 25 -6.56 9.07 -5.03
N VAL A 26 -7.43 8.14 -4.61
CA VAL A 26 -7.09 6.73 -4.43
C VAL A 26 -6.72 6.09 -5.77
N ASP A 27 -7.52 6.30 -6.81
CA ASP A 27 -7.24 5.77 -8.16
C ASP A 27 -5.93 6.32 -8.72
N LEU A 28 -5.69 7.62 -8.59
CA LEU A 28 -4.44 8.26 -9.00
C LEU A 28 -3.25 7.71 -8.21
N THR A 29 -3.38 7.60 -6.88
CA THR A 29 -2.32 7.07 -6.01
C THR A 29 -2.01 5.63 -6.38
N VAL A 30 -3.02 4.78 -6.61
CA VAL A 30 -2.83 3.39 -7.03
C VAL A 30 -2.14 3.32 -8.40
N ALA A 31 -2.53 4.16 -9.35
CA ALA A 31 -1.89 4.24 -10.65
C ALA A 31 -0.41 4.64 -10.52
N VAL A 32 -0.13 5.73 -9.81
CA VAL A 32 1.23 6.23 -9.56
C VAL A 32 2.07 5.17 -8.85
N VAL A 33 1.56 4.57 -7.77
CA VAL A 33 2.25 3.51 -7.03
C VAL A 33 2.53 2.32 -7.92
N LYS A 34 1.59 1.89 -8.78
CA LYS A 34 1.81 0.80 -9.74
C LYS A 34 2.96 1.11 -10.69
N TYR A 35 2.97 2.30 -11.28
CA TYR A 35 3.97 2.68 -12.29
C TYR A 35 5.32 3.04 -11.70
N LEU A 36 5.39 3.56 -10.47
CA LEU A 36 6.66 3.89 -9.80
C LEU A 36 7.24 2.73 -9.00
N SER A 37 6.41 1.91 -8.34
CA SER A 37 6.92 0.83 -7.49
C SER A 37 7.62 -0.25 -8.29
N ILE A 38 7.13 -0.58 -9.48
CA ILE A 38 7.76 -1.61 -10.33
C ILE A 38 9.20 -1.23 -10.71
N PRO A 39 9.47 -0.07 -11.35
CA PRO A 39 10.83 0.32 -11.70
C PRO A 39 11.69 0.61 -10.46
N LEU A 40 11.13 1.24 -9.42
CA LEU A 40 11.88 1.54 -8.20
C LEU A 40 12.32 0.27 -7.47
N LEU A 41 11.40 -0.69 -7.28
CA LEU A 41 11.73 -1.99 -6.67
C LEU A 41 12.68 -2.78 -7.56
N ALA A 42 12.54 -2.72 -8.89
CA ALA A 42 13.46 -3.39 -9.80
C ALA A 42 14.88 -2.81 -9.70
N VAL A 43 15.05 -1.49 -9.79
CA VAL A 43 16.35 -0.83 -9.72
C VAL A 43 17.01 -1.06 -8.36
N THR A 44 16.26 -0.91 -7.26
CA THR A 44 16.79 -1.12 -5.90
C THR A 44 17.13 -2.59 -5.64
N SER A 45 16.28 -3.53 -6.06
CA SER A 45 16.54 -4.97 -5.93
C SER A 45 17.76 -5.40 -6.77
N LEU A 46 17.90 -4.88 -7.99
CA LEU A 46 19.06 -5.18 -8.84
C LEU A 46 20.37 -4.65 -8.22
N GLY A 47 20.35 -3.45 -7.62
CA GLY A 47 21.50 -2.91 -6.90
C GLY A 47 21.92 -3.76 -5.70
N GLU A 48 20.94 -4.21 -4.90
CA GLU A 48 21.18 -5.08 -3.74
C GLU A 48 21.65 -6.48 -4.15
N MET A 49 21.08 -7.06 -5.22
CA MET A 49 21.50 -8.36 -5.77
C MET A 49 22.88 -8.29 -6.41
N SER A 50 23.22 -7.21 -7.10
CA SER A 50 24.56 -6.98 -7.65
C SER A 50 25.62 -6.90 -6.54
N TYR A 51 25.33 -6.18 -5.45
CA TYR A 51 26.20 -6.15 -4.27
C TYR A 51 26.33 -7.54 -3.62
N CYS A 52 25.23 -8.27 -3.45
CA CYS A 52 25.28 -9.63 -2.88
C CYS A 52 25.97 -10.65 -3.80
N ALA A 53 25.87 -10.49 -5.12
CA ALA A 53 26.59 -11.29 -6.11
C ALA A 53 28.10 -11.04 -5.99
N HIS A 54 28.51 -9.78 -5.88
CA HIS A 54 29.90 -9.39 -5.64
C HIS A 54 30.44 -9.97 -4.32
N VAL A 55 29.62 -10.02 -3.27
CA VAL A 55 29.98 -10.57 -1.95
C VAL A 55 29.79 -12.09 -1.86
N LYS A 56 29.41 -12.78 -2.95
CA LYS A 56 29.11 -14.22 -3.00
C LYS A 56 28.06 -14.69 -1.98
N LYS A 57 27.14 -13.82 -1.57
CA LYS A 57 26.06 -14.10 -0.59
C LYS A 57 24.66 -14.14 -1.21
N LEU A 58 24.57 -14.24 -2.53
CA LEU A 58 23.30 -14.27 -3.27
C LEU A 58 22.35 -15.38 -2.80
N ALA A 59 22.87 -16.53 -2.36
CA ALA A 59 22.07 -17.65 -1.85
C ALA A 59 21.31 -17.35 -0.54
N ILE A 60 21.72 -16.31 0.20
CA ILE A 60 21.10 -15.92 1.48
C ILE A 60 19.92 -14.96 1.27
N VAL A 61 19.83 -14.29 0.12
CA VAL A 61 18.80 -13.31 -0.24
C VAL A 61 17.35 -13.82 -0.23
N PRO A 62 17.01 -15.04 -0.71
CA PRO A 62 15.61 -15.45 -0.79
C PRO A 62 14.95 -15.65 0.58
N VAL A 63 15.73 -15.96 1.62
CA VAL A 63 15.22 -16.20 2.98
C VAL A 63 14.59 -14.95 3.59
N PRO A 64 15.30 -13.80 3.74
CA PRO A 64 14.69 -12.57 4.24
C PRO A 64 13.52 -12.09 3.37
N LEU A 65 13.59 -12.28 2.05
CA LEU A 65 12.51 -11.90 1.13
C LEU A 65 11.22 -12.68 1.42
N LEU A 66 11.30 -14.00 1.59
CA LEU A 66 10.15 -14.82 1.97
C LEU A 66 9.62 -14.48 3.36
N ILE A 67 10.51 -14.24 4.32
CA ILE A 67 10.13 -13.80 5.68
C ILE A 67 9.32 -12.49 5.60
N GLY A 68 9.82 -11.49 4.86
CA GLY A 68 9.11 -10.23 4.65
C GLY A 68 7.72 -10.41 4.04
N PHE A 69 7.60 -11.30 3.04
CA PHE A 69 6.33 -11.62 2.40
C PHE A 69 5.32 -12.23 3.38
N VAL A 70 5.76 -13.16 4.24
CA VAL A 70 4.91 -13.78 5.27
C VAL A 70 4.51 -12.76 6.34
N VAL A 71 5.48 -11.98 6.85
CA VAL A 71 5.24 -10.97 7.88
C VAL A 71 4.21 -9.95 7.43
N ALA A 72 4.31 -9.43 6.20
CA ALA A 72 3.30 -8.51 5.67
C ALA A 72 1.92 -9.17 5.53
N GLY A 73 1.87 -10.47 5.21
CA GLY A 73 0.63 -11.24 5.17
C GLY A 73 -0.04 -11.36 6.54
N VAL A 74 0.73 -11.69 7.57
CA VAL A 74 0.25 -11.76 8.96
C VAL A 74 -0.19 -10.38 9.44
N LEU A 75 0.65 -9.37 9.27
CA LEU A 75 0.36 -8.00 9.71
C LEU A 75 -0.93 -7.46 9.05
N ARG A 76 -1.14 -7.74 7.76
CA ARG A 76 -2.40 -7.42 7.08
C ARG A 76 -3.61 -8.07 7.76
N ASN A 77 -3.53 -9.37 8.05
CA ASN A 77 -4.65 -10.08 8.67
C ASN A 77 -4.90 -9.58 10.10
N THR A 78 -3.84 -9.38 10.89
CA THR A 78 -3.93 -8.85 12.25
C THR A 78 -4.53 -7.44 12.29
N VAL A 79 -4.13 -6.55 11.37
CA VAL A 79 -4.73 -5.21 11.28
C VAL A 79 -6.20 -5.31 10.90
N LEU A 80 -6.58 -6.18 9.97
CA LEU A 80 -7.99 -6.39 9.59
C LEU A 80 -8.84 -6.95 10.74
N GLU A 81 -8.28 -7.81 11.58
CA GLU A 81 -8.96 -8.36 12.76
C GLU A 81 -9.13 -7.31 13.88
N LEU A 82 -8.10 -6.49 14.12
CA LEU A 82 -8.13 -5.43 15.14
C LEU A 82 -9.01 -4.24 14.74
N SER A 83 -9.11 -3.97 13.44
CA SER A 83 -9.84 -2.83 12.91
C SER A 83 -11.10 -3.28 12.19
N PHE A 84 -12.08 -3.80 12.95
CA PHE A 84 -13.44 -4.02 12.46
C PHE A 84 -14.00 -2.77 11.75
N LEU A 85 -13.61 -1.58 12.24
CA LEU A 85 -13.97 -0.27 11.68
C LEU A 85 -13.31 0.07 10.33
N LEU A 86 -12.20 -0.58 9.95
CA LEU A 86 -11.55 -0.42 8.63
C LEU A 86 -12.06 -1.44 7.60
N LYS A 87 -12.87 -2.42 8.02
CA LYS A 87 -13.45 -3.43 7.14
C LYS A 87 -14.47 -2.81 6.15
N ASP A 88 -15.13 -1.75 6.58
CA ASP A 88 -16.12 -0.99 5.79
C ASP A 88 -15.53 0.28 5.15
N ALA A 89 -14.22 0.51 5.28
CA ALA A 89 -13.59 1.68 4.67
C ALA A 89 -13.49 1.52 3.14
N GLU A 90 -13.95 2.52 2.39
CA GLU A 90 -13.81 2.60 0.94
C GLU A 90 -12.35 2.63 0.45
N VAL A 91 -11.38 2.80 1.37
CA VAL A 91 -9.95 2.94 1.06
C VAL A 91 -9.13 1.97 1.93
N PRO A 92 -8.13 1.25 1.38
CA PRO A 92 -7.37 0.25 2.12
C PRO A 92 -6.27 0.89 2.99
N TRP A 93 -6.65 1.71 3.97
CA TRP A 93 -5.74 2.43 4.88
C TRP A 93 -4.71 1.53 5.56
N HIS A 94 -5.11 0.32 5.93
CA HIS A 94 -4.23 -0.69 6.52
C HIS A 94 -3.06 -1.07 5.59
N LEU A 95 -3.29 -1.20 4.28
CA LEU A 95 -2.23 -1.49 3.31
C LEU A 95 -1.29 -0.30 3.12
N ILE A 96 -1.82 0.91 3.16
CA ILE A 96 -1.04 2.15 3.06
C ILE A 96 -0.10 2.27 4.27
N LEU A 97 -0.60 2.04 5.48
CA LEU A 97 0.22 2.08 6.70
C LEU A 97 1.34 1.03 6.68
N ILE A 98 1.04 -0.20 6.26
CA ILE A 98 2.04 -1.27 6.13
C ILE A 98 3.10 -0.87 5.09
N ALA A 99 2.70 -0.31 3.95
CA ALA A 99 3.63 0.14 2.92
C ALA A 99 4.55 1.26 3.42
N ILE A 100 4.01 2.27 4.12
CA ILE A 100 4.79 3.36 4.70
C ILE A 100 5.80 2.82 5.73
N PHE A 101 5.35 1.95 6.64
CA PHE A 101 6.21 1.35 7.67
C PHE A 101 7.43 0.63 7.08
N PHE A 102 7.22 -0.25 6.11
CA PHE A 102 8.33 -0.98 5.47
C PHE A 102 9.20 -0.08 4.58
N THR A 103 8.62 0.96 3.98
CA THR A 103 9.40 1.95 3.21
C THR A 103 10.33 2.75 4.13
N LEU A 104 9.83 3.20 5.29
CA LEU A 104 10.63 3.90 6.29
C LEU A 104 11.76 3.03 6.85
N ILE A 105 11.51 1.74 7.05
CA ILE A 105 12.55 0.78 7.44
C ILE A 105 13.57 0.56 6.31
N LYS A 106 13.15 0.62 5.04
CA LYS A 106 14.04 0.42 3.89
C LYS A 106 14.97 1.61 3.63
N LEU A 107 14.51 2.84 3.83
CA LEU A 107 15.26 4.08 3.51
C LEU A 107 16.65 4.20 4.17
N PRO A 108 16.86 3.84 5.45
CA PRO A 108 18.20 3.84 6.07
C PRO A 108 19.08 2.64 5.66
N GLY A 109 18.67 1.88 4.63
CA GLY A 109 19.37 0.72 4.05
C GLY A 109 20.91 0.77 4.08
N PRO A 110 21.55 1.84 3.56
CA PRO A 110 23.01 1.97 3.52
C PRO A 110 23.69 2.11 4.90
N TYR A 111 22.97 2.61 5.89
CA TYR A 111 23.46 2.88 7.24
C TYR A 111 23.36 1.67 8.16
N TYR A 112 22.68 0.60 7.73
CA TYR A 112 22.59 -0.61 8.55
C TYR A 112 23.94 -1.35 8.66
N PRO A 113 24.23 -1.92 9.83
CA PRO A 113 25.42 -2.75 10.03
C PRO A 113 25.40 -3.97 9.09
N PHE A 114 26.57 -4.55 8.82
CA PHE A 114 26.84 -5.54 7.77
C PHE A 114 25.70 -6.53 7.45
N TRP A 115 25.21 -7.28 8.45
CA TRP A 115 24.11 -8.22 8.26
C TRP A 115 22.75 -7.53 8.08
N GLY A 116 22.50 -6.44 8.80
CA GLY A 116 21.31 -5.61 8.63
C GLY A 116 21.16 -5.08 7.21
N ARG A 117 22.26 -4.72 6.54
CA ARG A 117 22.27 -4.24 5.15
C ARG A 117 21.86 -5.31 4.13
N ILE A 118 21.97 -6.59 4.48
CA ILE A 118 21.52 -7.72 3.65
C ILE A 118 20.08 -8.10 4.04
N PHE A 119 19.80 -8.28 5.33
CA PHE A 119 18.51 -8.78 5.78
C PHE A 119 17.38 -7.75 5.69
N ILE A 120 17.60 -6.52 6.15
CA ILE A 120 16.55 -5.52 6.31
C ILE A 120 15.99 -5.06 4.95
N PRO A 121 16.81 -4.72 3.93
CA PRO A 121 16.29 -4.29 2.64
C PRO A 121 15.56 -5.40 1.88
N HIS A 122 16.02 -6.65 1.95
CA HIS A 122 15.38 -7.80 1.31
C HIS A 122 14.07 -8.21 2.01
N LEU A 123 14.03 -8.13 3.34
CA LEU A 123 12.81 -8.30 4.12
C LEU A 123 11.79 -7.22 3.77
N ALA A 124 12.21 -5.95 3.71
CA ALA A 124 11.32 -4.87 3.29
C ALA A 124 10.82 -5.07 1.84
N ASN A 125 11.65 -5.54 0.91
CA ASN A 125 11.21 -5.85 -0.46
C ASN A 125 10.11 -6.91 -0.50
N GLY A 126 10.28 -8.01 0.24
CA GLY A 126 9.26 -9.07 0.31
C GLY A 126 7.94 -8.57 0.91
N ALA A 127 8.02 -7.75 1.95
CA ALA A 127 6.86 -7.15 2.61
C ALA A 127 6.13 -6.14 1.71
N LEU A 128 6.87 -5.26 1.03
CA LEU A 128 6.32 -4.29 0.09
C LEU A 128 5.67 -4.99 -1.11
N TRP A 129 6.31 -6.03 -1.66
CA TRP A 129 5.74 -6.83 -2.74
C TRP A 129 4.38 -7.43 -2.36
N ARG A 130 4.29 -8.06 -1.18
CA ARG A 130 3.04 -8.61 -0.66
C ARG A 130 1.96 -7.53 -0.51
N THR A 131 2.35 -6.35 -0.05
CA THR A 131 1.45 -5.22 0.22
C THR A 131 0.91 -4.62 -1.08
N VAL A 132 1.77 -4.38 -2.06
CA VAL A 132 1.38 -3.93 -3.42
C VAL A 132 0.46 -4.95 -4.07
N TRP A 133 0.79 -6.24 -3.99
CA TRP A 133 -0.07 -7.30 -4.52
C TRP A 133 -1.46 -7.32 -3.86
N SER A 134 -1.51 -7.13 -2.54
CA SER A 134 -2.78 -7.07 -1.80
C SER A 134 -3.60 -5.84 -2.18
N MET A 135 -2.94 -4.71 -2.43
CA MET A 135 -3.57 -3.47 -2.89
C MET A 135 -4.13 -3.64 -4.31
N PHE A 136 -3.39 -4.31 -5.18
CA PHE A 136 -3.84 -4.66 -6.53
C PHE A 136 -5.06 -5.59 -6.52
N LEU A 137 -5.05 -6.63 -5.68
CA LEU A 137 -6.20 -7.52 -5.51
C LEU A 137 -7.42 -6.79 -4.94
N TRP A 138 -7.21 -5.84 -4.03
CA TRP A 138 -8.27 -4.99 -3.51
C TRP A 138 -8.87 -4.12 -4.63
N TYR A 139 -8.04 -3.47 -5.45
CA TYR A 139 -8.49 -2.64 -6.57
C TYR A 139 -9.28 -3.45 -7.62
N ARG A 140 -8.91 -4.72 -7.84
CA ARG A 140 -9.62 -5.63 -8.75
C ARG A 140 -10.92 -6.21 -8.20
N ARG A 141 -11.27 -5.98 -6.92
CA ARG A 141 -12.57 -6.39 -6.39
C ARG A 141 -13.65 -5.65 -7.21
N PRO A 142 -14.66 -6.35 -7.76
CA PRO A 142 -15.80 -5.66 -8.34
C PRO A 142 -16.42 -4.79 -7.24
N LYS A 143 -16.42 -3.47 -7.43
CA LYS A 143 -17.29 -2.58 -6.67
C LYS A 143 -18.70 -3.05 -7.03
N MET A 144 -19.31 -3.90 -6.20
CA MET A 144 -20.72 -4.24 -6.35
C MET A 144 -21.45 -2.92 -6.44
N ALA A 145 -22.00 -2.64 -7.61
CA ALA A 145 -22.74 -1.42 -7.85
C ALA A 145 -23.81 -1.29 -6.77
N SER A 146 -23.64 -0.32 -5.87
CA SER A 146 -24.69 0.18 -4.98
C SER A 146 -25.71 0.97 -5.82
N GLY A 147 -26.26 0.31 -6.84
CA GLY A 147 -27.03 0.87 -7.94
C GLY A 147 -27.99 -0.16 -8.55
N SER A 148 -28.66 -0.93 -7.70
CA SER A 148 -29.95 -1.61 -7.93
C SER A 148 -30.30 -2.20 -6.56
N SER A 149 -31.24 -1.64 -5.79
CA SER A 149 -32.61 -1.35 -6.20
C SER A 149 -33.18 -0.20 -5.37
N ALA A 150 -33.51 0.91 -6.01
CA ALA A 150 -34.65 1.72 -5.59
C ALA A 150 -35.92 1.06 -6.15
N HIS A 151 -37.03 1.17 -5.42
CA HIS A 151 -38.40 0.89 -5.86
C HIS A 151 -38.75 -0.56 -6.23
N HIS A 152 -39.38 -1.28 -5.30
CA HIS A 152 -40.72 -1.82 -5.55
C HIS A 152 -41.42 -2.24 -4.25
N ASN A 153 -42.67 -1.77 -4.12
CA ASN A 153 -43.74 -2.07 -3.16
C ASN A 153 -43.66 -1.41 -1.78
#